data_AF-A0AA51QQF7-F1
#
_entry.id   AF-A0AA51QQF7-F1
#
_cell.length_a   1.000
_cell.length_b   1.000
_cell.length_c   1.000
_cell.angle_alpha   90.00
_cell.angle_beta   90.00
_cell.angle_gamma   90.00
#
_symmetry.space_group_name_H-M   'P 1'
#
loop_
_entity.id
_entity.type
_entity.pdbx_description
1 polymer ?
#
loop_
_entity_poly.entity_id
_entity_poly.type
_entity_poly.pdbx_seq_one_letter_code
_entity_poly.pdbx_strand_id
1 'polypeptide(L)'
;MLAPRAGRVAAFSLLIGVVAGLLVYLVASPLVAVVSGMIVGVPPAVGALAVLRRRRWIDGTTITAKGALRTRRVQLRNLAGVELVVSALRVSQVVLRLNDGDRIVSVPLALYANGGCRELDVLALRRLADALAASELASAAAMSSVLVEQLRAEAREAGLEQRPLYRAVLLARDAGRVPQTTLTDHEVASLVE
;
A
#
# COMPACT_ATOMS: atom_id res chain seq x y z
N MET A 1 0.18 -7.58 -1.54
CA MET A 1 -1.02 -7.64 -2.40
C MET A 1 -0.74 -7.63 -3.91
N LEU A 2 0.44 -7.19 -4.39
CA LEU A 2 0.89 -7.38 -5.79
C LEU A 2 1.68 -8.69 -6.03
N ALA A 3 1.98 -9.44 -4.97
CA ALA A 3 2.98 -10.52 -4.99
C ALA A 3 2.80 -11.61 -6.07
N PRO A 4 1.59 -12.18 -6.32
CA PRO A 4 1.46 -13.25 -7.31
C PRO A 4 1.56 -12.74 -8.76
N ARG A 5 1.16 -11.48 -9.02
CA ARG A 5 1.29 -10.85 -10.34
C ARG A 5 2.71 -10.33 -10.59
N ALA A 6 3.36 -9.81 -9.55
CA ALA A 6 4.76 -9.41 -9.60
C ALA A 6 5.69 -10.59 -9.94
N GLY A 7 5.35 -11.82 -9.50
CA GLY A 7 6.15 -13.01 -9.81
C GLY A 7 6.10 -13.36 -11.30
N ARG A 8 4.92 -13.27 -11.90
CA ARG A 8 4.76 -13.42 -13.35
C ARG A 8 5.46 -12.32 -14.12
N VAL A 9 5.33 -11.06 -13.68
CA VAL A 9 6.03 -9.93 -14.33
C VAL A 9 7.55 -10.12 -14.27
N ALA A 10 8.10 -10.56 -13.13
CA ALA A 10 9.53 -10.88 -13.02
C ALA A 10 9.96 -11.96 -14.03
N ALA A 11 9.18 -13.04 -14.15
CA ALA A 11 9.45 -14.13 -15.07
C ALA A 11 9.36 -13.69 -16.55
N PHE A 12 8.33 -12.92 -16.92
CA PHE A 12 8.17 -12.38 -18.27
C PHE A 12 9.28 -11.41 -18.63
N SER A 13 9.68 -10.53 -17.70
CA SER A 13 10.78 -9.59 -17.93
C SER A 13 12.12 -10.30 -18.10
N LEU A 14 12.40 -11.35 -17.31
CA LEU A 14 13.57 -12.20 -17.50
C LEU A 14 13.54 -12.91 -18.86
N LEU A 15 12.40 -13.46 -19.25
CA LEU A 15 12.22 -14.11 -20.56
C LEU A 15 12.50 -13.15 -21.72
N ILE A 16 11.95 -11.93 -21.66
CA ILE A 16 12.19 -10.89 -22.68
C ILE A 16 13.67 -10.50 -22.73
N GLY A 17 14.33 -10.36 -21.58
CA GLY A 17 15.76 -10.09 -21.52
C GLY A 17 16.61 -11.20 -22.16
N VAL A 18 16.25 -12.46 -21.93
CA VAL A 18 16.91 -13.64 -22.55
C VAL A 18 16.69 -13.66 -24.06
N VAL A 19 15.45 -13.45 -24.53
CA VAL A 19 15.13 -13.42 -25.97
C VAL A 19 15.85 -12.27 -26.68
N ALA A 20 15.86 -11.08 -26.08
CA ALA A 20 16.59 -9.93 -26.63
C ALA A 20 18.10 -10.19 -26.71
N GLY A 21 18.70 -10.77 -25.67
CA GLY A 21 20.11 -11.16 -25.68
C GLY A 21 20.41 -12.20 -26.76
N LEU A 22 19.53 -13.18 -26.96
CA LEU A 22 19.68 -14.21 -28.00
C LEU A 22 19.58 -13.63 -29.42
N LEU A 23 18.72 -12.62 -29.63
CA LEU A 23 18.63 -11.91 -30.89
C LEU A 23 19.88 -11.09 -31.20
N VAL A 24 20.47 -10.44 -30.18
CA VAL A 24 21.74 -9.71 -30.32
C VAL A 24 22.92 -10.66 -30.57
N TYR A 25 22.90 -11.86 -29.99
CA TYR A 25 23.92 -12.89 -30.21
C TYR A 25 24.03 -13.32 -31.68
N LEU A 26 22.92 -13.31 -32.43
CA LEU A 26 22.93 -13.67 -33.85
C LEU A 26 23.69 -12.67 -34.74
N VAL A 27 23.90 -11.44 -34.27
CA VAL A 27 24.44 -10.33 -35.08
C VAL A 27 25.72 -9.73 -34.47
N ALA A 28 25.97 -9.93 -33.18
CA ALA A 28 27.06 -9.32 -32.44
C ALA A 28 27.88 -10.33 -31.64
N SER A 29 28.97 -9.86 -31.02
CA SER A 29 29.83 -10.71 -30.20
C SER A 29 29.07 -11.27 -28.98
N PRO A 30 29.46 -12.47 -28.47
CA PRO A 30 28.83 -13.10 -27.32
C PRO A 30 28.76 -12.19 -26.08
N LEU A 31 29.78 -11.35 -25.89
CA LEU A 31 29.84 -10.40 -24.78
C LEU A 31 28.78 -9.29 -24.90
N VAL A 32 28.57 -8.76 -26.11
CA VAL A 32 27.59 -7.69 -26.37
C VAL A 32 26.16 -8.21 -26.20
N ALA A 33 25.92 -9.46 -26.58
CA ALA A 33 24.65 -10.15 -26.38
C ALA A 33 24.30 -10.33 -24.90
N VAL A 34 25.26 -10.73 -24.07
CA VAL A 34 25.06 -10.90 -22.62
C VAL A 34 24.80 -9.56 -21.94
N VAL A 35 25.55 -8.51 -22.28
CA VAL A 35 25.40 -7.19 -21.67
C VAL A 35 24.04 -6.57 -22.03
N SER A 36 23.63 -6.64 -23.30
CA SER A 36 22.33 -6.10 -23.74
C SER A 36 21.15 -6.84 -23.10
N GLY A 37 21.20 -8.18 -23.03
CA GLY A 37 20.18 -8.98 -22.35
C GLY A 37 20.06 -8.64 -20.86
N MET A 38 21.19 -8.39 -20.17
CA MET A 38 21.17 -7.94 -18.77
C MET A 38 20.55 -6.55 -18.60
N ILE A 39 20.91 -5.58 -19.44
CA ILE A 39 20.38 -4.21 -19.34
C ILE A 39 18.85 -4.20 -19.51
N VAL A 40 18.30 -5.07 -20.36
CA VAL A 40 16.85 -5.15 -20.60
C VAL A 40 16.14 -5.98 -19.54
N GLY A 41 16.69 -7.14 -19.15
CA GLY A 41 16.01 -8.10 -18.28
C GLY A 41 16.16 -7.80 -16.79
N VAL A 42 17.31 -7.30 -16.35
CA VAL A 42 17.65 -7.18 -14.92
C VAL A 42 16.87 -6.08 -14.21
N PRO A 43 16.80 -4.83 -14.71
CA PRO A 43 16.10 -3.76 -13.99
C PRO A 43 14.63 -4.08 -13.66
N PRO A 44 13.80 -4.59 -14.60
CA PRO A 44 12.41 -4.95 -14.30
C PRO A 44 12.31 -6.20 -13.41
N ALA A 45 13.19 -7.18 -13.56
CA ALA A 45 13.21 -8.37 -12.69
C ALA A 45 13.55 -8.02 -11.24
N VAL A 46 14.55 -7.15 -11.03
CA VAL A 46 14.91 -6.63 -9.70
C VAL A 46 13.75 -5.85 -9.09
N GLY A 47 13.09 -4.99 -9.87
CA GLY A 47 11.91 -4.24 -9.42
C GLY A 47 10.76 -5.15 -8.98
N ALA A 48 10.50 -6.22 -9.73
CA ALA A 48 9.46 -7.18 -9.41
C ALA A 48 9.80 -8.03 -8.16
N LEU A 49 11.05 -8.51 -8.04
CA LEU A 49 11.52 -9.21 -6.85
C LEU A 49 11.46 -8.34 -5.60
N ALA A 50 11.82 -7.06 -5.75
CA ALA A 50 11.73 -6.05 -4.70
C ALA A 50 10.29 -5.89 -4.19
N VAL A 51 9.28 -6.02 -5.06
CA VAL A 51 7.86 -6.00 -4.67
C VAL A 51 7.43 -7.30 -3.98
N LEU A 52 7.92 -8.46 -4.41
CA LEU A 52 7.64 -9.74 -3.74
C LEU A 52 8.22 -9.82 -2.33
N ARG A 53 9.41 -9.27 -2.11
CA ARG A 53 10.09 -9.32 -0.80
C ARG A 53 9.46 -8.39 0.25
N ARG A 54 8.58 -7.45 -0.14
CA ARG A 54 7.86 -6.56 0.78
C ARG A 54 6.81 -7.33 1.59
N ARG A 55 7.22 -7.89 2.72
CA ARG A 55 6.29 -8.37 3.76
C ARG A 55 6.08 -7.27 4.80
N ARG A 56 4.82 -6.96 5.10
CA ARG A 56 4.44 -6.02 6.17
C ARG A 56 3.87 -6.84 7.31
N TRP A 57 4.48 -6.75 8.48
CA TRP A 57 4.06 -7.48 9.68
C TRP A 57 3.66 -6.45 10.74
N ILE A 58 2.50 -6.67 11.33
CA ILE A 58 2.03 -5.95 12.50
C ILE A 58 2.28 -6.90 13.67
N ASP A 59 3.22 -6.53 14.55
CA ASP A 59 3.57 -7.32 15.72
C ASP A 59 3.37 -6.45 16.97
N GLY A 60 2.27 -6.73 17.70
CA GLY A 60 1.83 -5.94 18.84
C GLY A 60 1.69 -4.44 18.53
N THR A 61 2.44 -3.60 19.26
CA THR A 61 2.46 -2.13 19.16
C THR A 61 3.51 -1.59 18.17
N THR A 62 4.16 -2.46 17.39
CA THR A 62 5.18 -2.06 16.42
C THR A 62 4.78 -2.49 15.01
N ILE A 63 4.68 -1.52 14.09
CA ILE A 63 4.52 -1.84 12.67
C ILE A 63 5.91 -1.97 12.07
N THR A 64 6.23 -3.18 11.60
CA THR A 64 7.45 -3.44 10.84
C THR A 64 7.12 -3.52 9.35
N ALA A 65 7.49 -2.47 8.62
CA ALA A 65 7.48 -2.47 7.17
C ALA A 65 8.86 -2.93 6.66
N LYS A 66 8.97 -4.17 6.15
CA LYS A 66 10.15 -4.58 5.36
C LYS A 66 10.01 -4.02 3.94
N GLY A 67 10.81 -3.03 3.60
CA GLY A 67 11.08 -2.62 2.23
C GLY A 67 11.96 -3.64 1.49
N ALA A 68 12.23 -3.40 0.21
CA ALA A 68 13.05 -4.27 -0.62
C ALA A 68 14.53 -4.38 -0.16
N LEU A 69 15.04 -3.32 0.47
CA LEU A 69 16.40 -3.25 1.03
C LEU A 69 16.46 -2.78 2.50
N ARG A 70 15.38 -2.23 3.06
CA ARG A 70 15.41 -1.60 4.39
C ARG A 70 14.20 -1.97 5.23
N THR A 71 14.44 -2.49 6.43
CA THR A 71 13.45 -2.71 7.47
C THR A 71 13.17 -1.37 8.16
N ARG A 72 11.92 -0.90 8.15
CA ARG A 72 11.48 0.25 8.96
C ARG A 72 10.53 -0.24 10.03
N ARG A 73 10.87 0.04 11.28
CA ARG A 73 10.02 -0.18 12.45
C ARG A 73 9.58 1.19 12.97
N VAL A 74 8.30 1.34 13.21
CA VAL A 74 7.70 2.49 13.89
C VAL A 74 6.95 1.97 15.11
N GLN A 75 7.21 2.57 16.26
CA GLN A 75 6.48 2.28 17.49
C GLN A 75 5.21 3.14 17.50
N LEU A 76 4.06 2.49 17.66
CA LEU A 76 2.77 3.19 17.62
C LEU A 76 2.49 4.02 18.87
N ARG A 77 3.23 3.77 19.96
CA ARG A 77 3.09 4.49 21.23
C ARG A 77 3.59 5.94 21.15
N ASN A 78 4.63 6.23 20.36
CA ASN A 78 5.23 7.56 20.22
C ASN A 78 4.96 8.22 18.85
N LEU A 79 3.80 7.97 18.26
CA LEU A 79 3.45 8.60 16.97
C LEU A 79 3.44 10.12 17.09
N ALA A 80 4.24 10.78 16.25
CA ALA A 80 4.23 12.22 16.07
C ALA A 80 3.13 12.68 15.08
N GLY A 81 2.64 11.78 14.22
CA GLY A 81 1.60 12.10 13.25
C GLY A 81 0.94 10.87 12.63
N VAL A 82 -0.36 10.98 12.37
CA VAL A 82 -1.16 9.98 11.66
C VAL A 82 -1.98 10.70 10.60
N GLU A 83 -1.85 10.26 9.35
CA GLU A 83 -2.49 10.89 8.20
C GLU A 83 -3.20 9.84 7.35
N LEU A 84 -4.41 10.14 6.89
CA LEU A 84 -5.13 9.30 5.94
C LEU A 84 -4.95 9.87 4.53
N VAL A 85 -4.23 9.13 3.69
CA VAL A 85 -3.88 9.56 2.34
C VAL A 85 -4.68 8.77 1.33
N VAL A 86 -5.39 9.47 0.47
CA VAL A 86 -6.29 8.93 -0.54
C VAL A 86 -5.78 9.30 -1.92
N SER A 87 -5.65 8.31 -2.80
CA SER A 87 -5.50 8.52 -4.23
C SER A 87 -6.80 8.17 -4.92
N ALA A 88 -7.39 9.12 -5.63
CA ALA A 88 -8.63 8.97 -6.39
C ALA A 88 -8.36 8.90 -7.89
N LEU A 89 -7.69 7.83 -8.33
CA LEU A 89 -7.39 7.55 -9.74
C LEU A 89 -8.30 6.43 -10.27
N ARG A 90 -8.04 5.93 -11.49
CA ARG A 90 -8.72 4.74 -12.05
C ARG A 90 -8.69 3.53 -11.12
N VAL A 91 -7.62 3.42 -10.33
CA VAL A 91 -7.54 2.55 -9.16
C VAL A 91 -7.40 3.47 -7.96
N SER A 92 -8.44 3.55 -7.15
CA SER A 92 -8.41 4.34 -5.94
C SER A 92 -7.72 3.57 -4.82
N GLN A 93 -6.90 4.25 -4.04
CA GLN A 93 -6.13 3.66 -2.96
C GLN A 93 -6.23 4.49 -1.70
N VAL A 94 -6.45 3.82 -0.57
CA VAL A 94 -6.45 4.44 0.75
C VAL A 94 -5.25 3.93 1.53
N VAL A 95 -4.45 4.85 2.07
CA VAL A 95 -3.18 4.57 2.74
C VAL A 95 -3.13 5.32 4.06
N LEU A 96 -2.88 4.61 5.14
CA LEU A 96 -2.52 5.21 6.41
C LEU A 96 -1.04 5.54 6.44
N ARG A 97 -0.70 6.80 6.66
CA ARG A 97 0.67 7.28 6.87
C ARG A 97 0.89 7.51 8.35
N LEU A 98 1.91 6.86 8.89
CA LEU A 98 2.31 6.93 10.29
C LEU A 98 3.68 7.57 10.37
N ASN A 99 3.82 8.55 11.26
CA ASN A 99 5.05 9.28 11.48
C ASN A 99 5.44 9.22 12.96
N ASP A 100 6.69 8.88 13.23
CA ASP A 100 7.33 8.79 14.56
C ASP A 100 8.34 9.95 14.76
N GLY A 101 8.21 11.03 13.97
CA GLY A 101 9.12 12.19 13.94
C GLY A 101 10.37 11.97 13.08
N ASP A 102 11.00 10.80 13.18
CA ASP A 102 12.20 10.43 12.39
C ASP A 102 11.83 9.56 11.17
N ARG A 103 10.73 8.81 11.26
CA ARG A 103 10.39 7.75 10.31
C ARG A 103 8.94 7.81 9.89
N ILE A 104 8.74 7.74 8.57
CA ILE A 104 7.44 7.60 7.95
C ILE A 104 7.24 6.16 7.45
N VAL A 105 6.10 5.58 7.79
CA VAL A 105 5.62 4.27 7.35
C VAL A 105 4.24 4.41 6.73
N SER A 106 4.07 3.85 5.53
CA SER A 106 2.79 3.81 4.82
C SER A 106 2.19 2.40 4.84
N VAL A 107 0.95 2.30 5.31
CA VAL A 107 0.16 1.07 5.37
C VAL A 107 -1.06 1.23 4.45
N PRO A 108 -1.07 0.65 3.24
CA PRO A 108 -2.28 0.62 2.43
C PRO A 108 -3.35 -0.20 3.12
N LEU A 109 -4.52 0.42 3.23
CA LEU A 109 -5.71 -0.10 3.89
C LEU A 109 -6.67 -0.70 2.86
N ALA A 110 -6.89 -0.02 1.74
CA ALA A 110 -7.85 -0.46 0.74
C ALA A 110 -7.45 -0.06 -0.68
N LEU A 111 -7.90 -0.86 -1.64
CA LEU A 111 -7.78 -0.65 -3.07
C LEU A 111 -9.15 -0.87 -3.70
N TYR A 112 -9.63 0.11 -4.48
CA TYR A 112 -10.91 0.06 -5.17
C TYR A 112 -10.68 0.28 -6.66
N ALA A 113 -11.25 -0.56 -7.52
CA ALA A 113 -11.13 -0.44 -8.96
C ALA A 113 -12.35 -1.04 -9.65
N ASN A 114 -13.06 -0.25 -10.47
CA ASN A 114 -14.12 -0.70 -11.40
C ASN A 114 -14.99 -1.87 -10.88
N GLY A 115 -15.65 -1.69 -9.73
CA GLY A 115 -16.55 -2.68 -9.11
C GLY A 115 -15.86 -3.75 -8.25
N GLY A 116 -14.52 -3.82 -8.27
CA GLY A 116 -13.73 -4.65 -7.36
C GLY A 116 -13.28 -3.87 -6.12
N CYS A 117 -13.38 -4.52 -4.96
CA CYS A 117 -12.82 -4.05 -3.70
C CYS A 117 -11.75 -5.03 -3.19
N ARG A 118 -10.65 -4.50 -2.68
CA ARG A 118 -9.68 -5.25 -1.89
C ARG A 118 -9.23 -4.42 -0.70
N GLU A 119 -9.84 -4.73 0.43
CA GLU A 119 -9.47 -4.19 1.73
C GLU A 119 -8.40 -5.06 2.41
N LEU A 120 -7.74 -4.48 3.42
CA LEU A 120 -6.84 -5.18 4.30
C LEU A 120 -7.64 -6.23 5.10
N ASP A 121 -7.01 -7.36 5.40
CA ASP A 121 -7.66 -8.45 6.14
C ASP A 121 -8.22 -7.98 7.50
N VAL A 122 -9.38 -8.51 7.88
CA VAL A 122 -10.10 -8.18 9.12
C VAL A 122 -9.20 -8.22 10.35
N LEU A 123 -8.35 -9.25 10.49
CA LEU A 123 -7.46 -9.37 11.64
C LEU A 123 -6.36 -8.30 11.63
N ALA A 124 -5.85 -7.96 10.45
CA ALA A 124 -4.83 -6.92 10.29
C ALA A 124 -5.41 -5.51 10.53
N LEU A 125 -6.64 -5.24 10.06
CA LEU A 125 -7.37 -4.01 10.38
C LEU A 125 -7.64 -3.90 11.88
N ARG A 126 -8.09 -5.00 12.51
CA ARG A 126 -8.35 -5.02 13.95
C ARG A 126 -7.11 -4.72 14.77
N ARG A 127 -5.99 -5.40 14.47
CA ARG A 127 -4.70 -5.13 15.14
C ARG A 127 -4.23 -3.71 14.95
N LEU A 128 -4.44 -3.13 13.76
CA LEU A 128 -4.09 -1.75 13.48
C LEU A 128 -4.95 -0.78 14.31
N ALA A 129 -6.26 -0.99 14.38
CA ALA A 129 -7.17 -0.19 15.19
C ALA A 129 -6.82 -0.25 16.68
N ASP A 130 -6.63 -1.46 17.23
CA ASP A 130 -6.25 -1.65 18.64
C ASP A 130 -4.90 -0.98 18.95
N ALA A 131 -3.95 -1.03 18.01
CA ALA A 131 -2.64 -0.42 18.20
C ALA A 131 -2.65 1.12 18.10
N LEU A 132 -3.51 1.69 17.24
CA LEU A 132 -3.74 3.13 17.17
C LEU A 132 -4.49 3.66 18.39
N ALA A 133 -5.44 2.88 18.92
CA ALA A 133 -6.15 3.21 20.16
C ALA A 133 -5.23 3.29 21.38
N ALA A 134 -4.10 2.58 21.36
CA ALA A 134 -3.10 2.60 22.42
C ALA A 134 -2.13 3.81 22.33
N SER A 135 -2.26 4.65 21.30
CA SER A 135 -1.44 5.85 21.11
C SER A 135 -2.04 7.04 21.85
N GLU A 136 -1.19 7.96 22.33
CA GLU A 136 -1.64 9.19 23.01
C GLU A 136 -2.05 10.30 22.03
N LEU A 137 -1.86 10.09 20.72
CA LEU A 137 -2.15 11.07 19.68
C LEU A 137 -3.65 11.10 19.33
N ALA A 138 -4.27 12.29 19.38
CA ALA A 138 -5.69 12.46 19.07
C ALA A 138 -6.07 11.99 17.65
N SER A 139 -5.24 12.28 16.65
CA SER A 139 -5.48 11.82 15.27
C SER A 139 -5.32 10.30 15.10
N ALA A 140 -4.51 9.64 15.96
CA ALA A 140 -4.45 8.19 16.00
C ALA A 140 -5.76 7.59 16.56
N ALA A 141 -6.31 8.20 17.62
CA ALA A 141 -7.61 7.80 18.16
C ALA A 141 -8.73 7.97 17.13
N ALA A 142 -8.76 9.10 16.41
CA ALA A 142 -9.73 9.32 15.33
C ALA A 142 -9.62 8.26 14.23
N MET A 143 -8.40 7.92 13.79
CA MET A 143 -8.18 6.83 12.85
C MET A 143 -8.59 5.47 13.38
N SER A 144 -8.36 5.18 14.66
CA SER A 144 -8.84 3.96 15.28
C SER A 144 -10.36 3.83 15.16
N SER A 145 -11.10 4.90 15.45
CA SER A 145 -12.56 4.93 15.31
C SER A 145 -13.02 4.66 13.87
N VAL A 146 -12.37 5.25 12.86
CA VAL A 146 -12.66 4.98 11.44
C VAL A 146 -12.44 3.51 11.10
N LEU A 147 -11.34 2.90 11.57
CA LEU A 147 -11.06 1.48 11.32
C LEU A 147 -12.05 0.55 12.05
N VAL A 148 -12.48 0.90 13.26
CA VAL A 148 -13.50 0.16 14.00
C VAL A 148 -14.84 0.22 13.27
N GLU A 149 -15.25 1.39 12.76
CA GLU A 149 -16.47 1.49 11.96
C GLU A 149 -16.36 0.73 10.63
N GLN A 150 -15.19 0.73 9.99
CA GLN A 150 -14.96 -0.12 8.82
C GLN A 150 -15.19 -1.59 9.14
N LEU A 151 -14.63 -2.08 10.25
CA LEU A 151 -14.81 -3.47 10.69
C LEU A 151 -16.27 -3.78 11.03
N ARG A 152 -17.00 -2.84 11.65
CA ARG A 152 -18.43 -2.98 11.94
C ARG A 152 -19.28 -2.98 10.68
N ALA A 153 -18.94 -2.17 9.68
CA ALA A 153 -19.61 -2.15 8.39
C ALA A 153 -19.37 -3.46 7.64
N GLU A 154 -18.13 -3.97 7.65
CA GLU A 154 -17.78 -5.25 7.03
C GLU A 154 -18.48 -6.43 7.73
N ALA A 155 -18.51 -6.46 9.07
CA ALA A 155 -19.21 -7.49 9.84
C ALA A 155 -20.73 -7.51 9.62
N ARG A 156 -21.32 -6.37 9.22
CA ARG A 156 -22.74 -6.23 8.84
C ARG A 156 -22.98 -6.51 7.36
N GLU A 157 -21.97 -6.91 6.61
CA GLU A 157 -22.01 -7.07 5.15
C GLU A 157 -22.52 -5.80 4.43
N ALA A 158 -22.21 -4.64 5.00
CA ALA A 158 -22.66 -3.36 4.49
C ALA A 158 -22.08 -3.09 3.08
N GLY A 159 -22.89 -2.45 2.25
CA GLY A 159 -22.50 -2.06 0.89
C GLY A 159 -21.32 -1.07 0.90
N LEU A 160 -20.63 -0.91 -0.23
CA LEU A 160 -19.44 -0.06 -0.32
C LEU A 160 -19.69 1.37 0.14
N GLU A 161 -20.86 1.94 -0.19
CA GLU A 161 -21.25 3.30 0.20
C GLU A 161 -21.32 3.52 1.72
N GLN A 162 -21.54 2.44 2.48
CA GLN A 162 -21.63 2.48 3.94
C GLN A 162 -20.27 2.23 4.61
N ARG A 163 -19.22 1.95 3.83
CA ARG A 163 -17.88 1.66 4.34
C ARG A 163 -17.05 2.95 4.44
N PRO A 164 -16.60 3.37 5.65
CA PRO A 164 -15.80 4.56 5.86
C PRO A 164 -14.62 4.73 4.90
N LEU A 165 -13.87 3.66 4.60
CA LEU A 165 -12.72 3.74 3.70
C LEU A 165 -13.11 3.98 2.25
N TYR A 166 -14.31 3.57 1.82
CA TYR A 166 -14.81 3.89 0.49
C TYR A 166 -15.36 5.32 0.44
N ARG A 167 -16.07 5.76 1.48
CA ARG A 167 -16.51 7.16 1.64
C ARG A 167 -15.33 8.14 1.59
N ALA A 168 -14.18 7.78 2.16
CA ALA A 168 -12.94 8.56 2.05
C ALA A 168 -12.51 8.81 0.60
N VAL A 169 -12.68 7.81 -0.28
CA VAL A 169 -12.38 7.93 -1.72
C VAL A 169 -13.38 8.85 -2.41
N LEU A 170 -14.67 8.71 -2.08
CA LEU A 170 -15.72 9.58 -2.63
C LEU A 170 -15.47 11.03 -2.21
N LEU A 171 -15.20 11.29 -0.94
CA LEU A 171 -14.91 12.63 -0.43
C LEU A 171 -13.75 13.29 -1.19
N ALA A 172 -12.65 12.55 -1.39
CA ALA A 172 -11.50 13.05 -2.16
C ALA A 172 -11.86 13.33 -3.64
N ARG A 173 -12.71 12.48 -4.23
CA ARG A 173 -13.14 12.60 -5.63
C ARG A 173 -14.11 13.77 -5.84
N ASP A 174 -15.10 13.89 -4.98
CA ASP A 174 -16.14 14.91 -5.04
C ASP A 174 -15.54 16.31 -4.81
N ALA A 175 -14.52 16.39 -3.96
CA ALA A 175 -13.73 17.61 -3.78
C ALA A 175 -12.73 17.89 -4.92
N GLY A 176 -12.68 17.07 -5.98
CA GLY A 176 -11.81 17.26 -7.14
C GLY A 176 -10.31 17.07 -6.86
N ARG A 177 -9.93 16.46 -5.73
CA ARG A 177 -8.53 16.34 -5.27
C ARG A 177 -7.80 15.13 -5.87
N VAL A 178 -7.61 15.17 -7.18
CA VAL A 178 -6.89 14.16 -7.99
C VAL A 178 -5.49 14.67 -8.33
N PRO A 179 -4.42 13.86 -8.26
CA PRO A 179 -4.41 12.39 -8.12
C PRO A 179 -4.34 11.87 -6.68
N GLN A 180 -3.95 12.70 -5.72
CA GLN A 180 -3.70 12.28 -4.35
C GLN A 180 -3.95 13.44 -3.37
N THR A 181 -4.52 13.12 -2.22
CA THR A 181 -4.74 14.08 -1.14
C THR A 181 -4.61 13.43 0.22
N THR A 182 -4.30 14.25 1.22
CA THR A 182 -4.38 13.88 2.63
C THR A 182 -5.69 14.42 3.17
N LEU A 183 -6.49 13.57 3.81
CA LEU A 183 -7.72 13.99 4.46
C LEU A 183 -7.39 14.78 5.73
N THR A 184 -8.13 15.85 5.95
CA THR A 184 -8.04 16.67 7.16
C THR A 184 -8.70 15.96 8.35
N ASP A 185 -8.38 16.38 9.58
CA ASP A 185 -8.96 15.79 10.79
C ASP A 185 -10.50 15.88 10.80
N HIS A 186 -11.07 16.97 10.26
CA HIS A 186 -12.51 17.13 10.13
C HIS A 186 -13.12 16.14 9.14
N GLU A 187 -12.48 15.96 7.98
CA GLU A 187 -12.92 14.98 6.97
C GLU A 187 -12.76 13.54 7.46
N VAL A 188 -11.77 13.29 8.31
CA VAL A 188 -11.61 12.00 8.98
C VAL A 188 -12.74 11.75 9.98
N ALA A 189 -13.11 12.77 10.75
CA ALA A 189 -14.19 12.66 11.74
C ALA A 189 -15.54 12.35 11.07
N SER A 190 -15.84 12.98 9.94
CA SER A 190 -17.09 12.74 9.20
C SER A 190 -17.21 11.33 8.59
N LEU A 191 -16.12 10.54 8.57
CA LEU A 191 -16.18 9.14 8.13
C LEU A 191 -16.75 8.18 9.17
N VAL A 192 -16.92 8.61 10.42
CA VAL A 192 -17.47 7.82 11.53
C VAL A 192 -18.95 8.11 11.76
N GLU A 193 -19.44 9.24 11.23
CA GLU A 193 -20.86 9.64 11.22
C GLU A 193 -21.66 8.86 10.17
#